data_AF-A0AAD4MU42-F1
#
_entry.id   AF-A0AAD4MU42-F1
#
_cell.length_a   1.000
_cell.length_b   1.000
_cell.length_c   1.000
_cell.angle_alpha   90.00
_cell.angle_beta   90.00
_cell.angle_gamma   90.00
#
_symmetry.space_group_name_H-M   'P 1'
#
loop_
_entity.id
_entity.type
_entity.pdbx_description
1 polymer ?
#
loop_
_entity_poly.entity_id
_entity_poly.type
_entity_poly.pdbx_seq_one_letter_code
_entity_poly.pdbx_strand_id
1 'polypeptide(L)'
;MHRPLYVLADGDAAITAAVKNSFAPPPRRLMCYPHMIRCVDRKLNELRISGEVRQEIKSEIQLLQVATAPLVFTKAAELLLESWIERWPIDNEIGEKVSSFATYFLNTWVDSPLKYWFEGASPVISNNSGLESANKNLKDRHVFRRQTPFTQFVEAAEKIPAEWSSQPELQVS
;
A
#
# COMPACT_ATOMS: atom_id res chain seq x y z
N MET A 1 -24.50 14.99 6.84
CA MET A 1 -23.34 14.97 5.93
C MET A 1 -22.28 14.10 6.57
N HIS A 2 -21.98 12.92 6.00
CA HIS A 2 -20.94 12.05 6.55
C HIS A 2 -19.57 12.67 6.30
N ARG A 3 -18.77 12.80 7.37
CA ARG A 3 -17.42 13.33 7.32
C ARG A 3 -16.46 12.17 7.63
N PRO A 4 -15.74 11.62 6.64
CA PRO A 4 -14.77 10.59 6.91
C PRO A 4 -13.65 11.16 7.80
N LEU A 5 -13.14 10.34 8.71
CA LEU A 5 -11.93 10.66 9.47
C LEU A 5 -10.67 10.22 8.71
N TYR A 6 -10.80 9.15 7.93
CA TYR A 6 -9.73 8.52 7.17
C TYR A 6 -10.20 8.22 5.74
N VAL A 7 -9.29 8.33 4.77
CA VAL A 7 -9.49 7.90 3.39
C VAL A 7 -8.32 7.02 3.00
N LEU A 8 -8.59 5.74 2.75
CA LEU A 8 -7.60 4.77 2.27
C LEU A 8 -7.59 4.81 0.74
N ALA A 9 -6.47 5.21 0.17
CA ALA A 9 -6.33 5.33 -1.28
C ALA A 9 -4.87 5.18 -1.71
N ASP A 10 -4.67 5.24 -3.02
CA ASP A 10 -3.36 5.16 -3.63
C ASP A 10 -2.59 6.47 -3.43
N GLY A 11 -1.28 6.39 -3.65
CA GLY A 11 -0.34 7.49 -3.45
C GLY A 11 -0.42 8.62 -4.49
N ASP A 12 -1.52 8.72 -5.23
CA ASP A 12 -1.67 9.68 -6.32
C ASP A 12 -1.88 11.13 -5.82
N ALA A 13 -1.25 12.10 -6.49
CA ALA A 13 -1.34 13.51 -6.14
C ALA A 13 -2.74 14.08 -6.41
N ALA A 14 -3.42 13.64 -7.47
CA ALA A 14 -4.78 14.05 -7.80
C ALA A 14 -5.76 13.58 -6.72
N ILE A 15 -5.60 12.36 -6.20
CA ILE A 15 -6.39 11.86 -5.07
C ILE A 15 -6.13 12.72 -3.83
N THR A 16 -4.86 13.06 -3.57
CA THR A 16 -4.50 13.95 -2.44
C THR A 16 -5.23 15.29 -2.54
N ALA A 17 -5.22 15.90 -3.72
CA ALA A 17 -5.88 17.18 -3.97
C ALA A 17 -7.40 17.07 -3.83
N ALA A 18 -8.01 16.03 -4.41
CA ALA A 18 -9.44 15.77 -4.32
C ALA A 18 -9.89 15.61 -2.86
N VAL A 19 -9.21 14.78 -2.08
CA VAL A 19 -9.53 14.58 -0.65
C VAL A 19 -9.45 15.88 0.14
N LYS A 20 -8.44 16.72 -0.14
CA LYS A 20 -8.30 18.03 0.53
C LYS A 20 -9.41 19.01 0.16
N ASN A 21 -9.84 19.01 -1.10
CA ASN A 21 -10.80 19.98 -1.61
C ASN A 21 -12.25 19.57 -1.37
N SER A 22 -12.54 18.27 -1.22
CA SER A 22 -13.89 17.74 -1.06
C SER A 22 -14.37 17.66 0.38
N PHE A 23 -13.48 17.71 1.37
CA PHE A 23 -13.82 17.53 2.78
C PHE A 23 -13.28 18.66 3.65
N ALA A 24 -14.14 19.21 4.52
CA ALA A 24 -13.77 20.26 5.46
C ALA A 24 -14.09 19.84 6.91
N PRO A 25 -13.08 19.75 7.79
CA PRO A 25 -11.65 19.65 7.51
C PRO A 25 -11.27 18.33 6.80
N PRO A 26 -10.10 18.31 6.14
CA PRO A 26 -9.66 17.17 5.35
C PRO A 26 -9.39 15.94 6.23
N PRO A 27 -9.85 14.74 5.83
CA PRO A 27 -9.51 13.50 6.52
C PRO A 27 -8.03 13.17 6.37
N ARG A 28 -7.54 12.28 7.23
CA ARG A 28 -6.21 11.70 7.04
C ARG A 28 -6.24 10.75 5.86
N ARG A 29 -5.36 10.97 4.87
CA ARG A 29 -5.12 9.97 3.83
C ARG A 29 -4.25 8.86 4.38
N LEU A 30 -4.73 7.63 4.27
CA LEU A 30 -3.99 6.41 4.50
C LEU A 30 -3.47 5.90 3.15
N MET A 31 -2.28 5.30 3.16
CA MET A 31 -1.67 4.70 1.99
C MET A 31 -1.95 3.20 2.02
N CYS A 32 -2.51 2.68 0.93
CA CYS A 32 -2.75 1.25 0.78
C CYS A 32 -1.44 0.44 0.83
N TYR A 33 -1.33 -0.51 1.78
CA TYR A 33 -0.16 -1.37 1.91
C TYR A 33 0.11 -2.24 0.67
N PRO A 34 -0.88 -2.95 0.07
CA PRO A 34 -0.68 -3.67 -1.19
C PRO A 34 -0.13 -2.80 -2.34
N HIS A 35 -0.55 -1.55 -2.46
CA HIS A 35 0.01 -0.62 -3.45
C HIS A 35 1.42 -0.18 -3.10
N MET A 36 1.67 0.13 -1.83
CA MET A 36 3.01 0.46 -1.35
C MET A 36 3.99 -0.70 -1.65
N ILE A 37 3.67 -1.93 -1.26
CA ILE A 37 4.59 -3.07 -1.42
C ILE A 37 4.82 -3.42 -2.89
N ARG A 38 3.84 -3.21 -3.79
CA ARG A 38 4.04 -3.32 -5.25
C ARG A 38 5.03 -2.27 -5.77
N CYS A 39 4.96 -1.04 -5.26
CA CYS A 39 5.91 0.02 -5.61
C CYS A 39 7.32 -0.30 -5.10
N VAL A 40 7.44 -0.79 -3.86
CA VAL A 40 8.71 -1.29 -3.30
C VAL A 40 9.29 -2.40 -4.18
N ASP A 41 8.48 -3.40 -4.53
CA ASP A 41 8.92 -4.53 -5.33
C ASP A 41 9.44 -4.11 -6.71
N ARG A 42 8.72 -3.19 -7.38
CA ARG A 42 9.17 -2.56 -8.62
C ARG A 42 10.51 -1.84 -8.45
N LYS A 43 10.68 -1.05 -7.37
CA LYS A 43 11.93 -0.32 -7.15
C LYS A 43 13.12 -1.25 -6.89
N LEU A 44 12.92 -2.33 -6.12
CA LEU A 44 13.94 -3.36 -5.89
C LEU A 44 14.34 -4.04 -7.22
N ASN A 45 13.36 -4.31 -8.10
CA ASN A 45 13.62 -4.87 -9.43
C ASN A 45 14.35 -3.87 -10.35
N GLU A 46 13.97 -2.58 -10.35
CA GLU A 46 14.64 -1.52 -11.10
C GLU A 46 16.13 -1.40 -10.73
N LEU A 47 16.44 -1.52 -9.44
CA LEU A 47 17.81 -1.49 -8.91
C LEU A 47 18.56 -2.82 -9.11
N ARG A 48 17.90 -3.86 -9.64
CA ARG A 48 18.48 -5.19 -9.86
C ARG A 48 19.12 -5.77 -8.59
N ILE A 49 18.40 -5.64 -7.47
CA ILE A 49 18.77 -6.30 -6.20
C ILE A 49 18.48 -7.80 -6.32
N SER A 50 19.37 -8.64 -5.79
CA SER A 50 19.24 -10.10 -5.87
C SER A 50 17.98 -10.62 -5.17
N GLY A 51 17.55 -11.82 -5.54
CA GLY A 51 16.32 -12.41 -5.03
C GLY A 51 16.32 -12.58 -3.51
N GLU A 52 17.44 -13.03 -2.95
CA GLU A 52 17.63 -13.26 -1.52
C GLU A 52 17.51 -11.94 -0.73
N VAL A 53 18.29 -10.92 -1.10
CA VAL A 53 18.30 -9.60 -0.45
C VAL A 53 16.93 -8.92 -0.58
N ARG A 54 16.27 -9.05 -1.74
CA ARG A 54 14.92 -8.52 -1.95
C ARG A 54 13.90 -9.16 -1.01
N GLN A 55 13.98 -10.47 -0.77
CA GLN A 55 13.06 -11.13 0.16
C GLN A 55 13.30 -10.74 1.61
N GLU A 56 14.56 -10.57 2.02
CA GLU A 56 14.90 -10.06 3.36
C GLU A 56 14.31 -8.67 3.58
N ILE A 57 14.60 -7.72 2.69
CA ILE A 57 14.08 -6.35 2.74
C ILE A 57 12.55 -6.34 2.83
N LYS A 58 11.87 -7.15 2.01
CA LYS A 58 10.40 -7.21 2.01
C LYS A 58 9.84 -7.79 3.30
N SER A 59 10.50 -8.80 3.87
CA SER A 59 10.10 -9.40 5.15
C SER A 59 10.25 -8.40 6.29
N GLU A 60 11.31 -7.60 6.29
CA GLU A 60 11.51 -6.54 7.29
C GLU A 60 10.51 -5.39 7.11
N ILE A 61 10.14 -5.03 5.88
CA ILE A 61 9.06 -4.07 5.61
C ILE A 61 7.69 -4.61 6.08
N GLN A 62 7.45 -5.93 5.98
CA GLN A 62 6.25 -6.55 6.56
C GLN A 62 6.23 -6.44 8.08
N LEU A 63 7.37 -6.64 8.75
CA LEU A 63 7.47 -6.41 10.19
C LEU A 63 7.22 -4.94 10.58
N LEU A 64 7.65 -4.00 9.74
CA LEU A 64 7.37 -2.58 9.95
C LEU A 64 5.88 -2.24 9.74
N GLN A 65 5.17 -2.97 8.88
CA GLN A 65 3.74 -2.74 8.61
C GLN A 65 2.87 -2.94 9.86
N VAL A 66 3.22 -3.90 10.72
CA VAL A 66 2.45 -4.21 11.95
C VAL A 66 2.75 -3.26 13.12
N ALA A 67 3.51 -2.19 12.89
CA ALA A 67 3.74 -1.18 13.92
C ALA A 67 2.40 -0.61 14.42
N THR A 68 2.21 -0.60 15.74
CA THR A 68 0.91 -0.25 16.37
C THR A 68 0.79 1.24 16.70
N ALA A 69 1.89 1.99 16.64
CA ALA A 69 1.90 3.41 16.96
C ALA A 69 2.88 4.19 16.05
N PRO A 70 2.61 5.47 15.75
CA PRO A 70 3.50 6.29 14.93
C PRO A 70 4.95 6.37 15.45
N LEU A 71 5.13 6.46 16.78
CA LEU A 71 6.47 6.52 17.38
C LEU A 71 7.23 5.20 17.18
N VAL A 72 6.54 4.07 17.35
CA VAL A 72 7.11 2.73 17.11
C VAL A 72 7.48 2.57 15.65
N PHE A 73 6.60 3.00 14.73
CA PHE A 73 6.88 2.99 13.29
C PHE A 73 8.13 3.81 12.95
N THR A 74 8.20 5.07 13.39
CA THR A 74 9.36 5.93 13.12
C THR A 74 10.64 5.29 13.64
N LYS A 75 10.63 4.81 14.90
CA LYS A 75 11.86 4.26 15.48
C LYS A 75 12.28 2.94 14.86
N ALA A 76 11.32 2.07 14.54
CA ALA A 76 11.59 0.82 13.85
C ALA A 76 12.11 1.06 12.42
N ALA A 77 11.57 2.06 11.71
CA ALA A 77 12.05 2.44 10.39
C ALA A 77 13.49 2.96 10.41
N GLU A 78 13.85 3.81 11.38
CA GLU A 78 15.22 4.27 11.60
C GLU A 78 16.19 3.09 11.80
N LEU A 79 15.89 2.21 12.76
CA LEU A 79 16.73 1.05 13.08
C LEU A 79 16.87 0.09 11.90
N LEU A 80 15.79 -0.10 11.14
CA LEU A 80 15.77 -0.96 9.97
C LEU A 80 16.64 -0.38 8.85
N LEU A 81 16.55 0.92 8.57
CA LEU A 81 17.40 1.60 7.60
C LEU A 81 18.89 1.57 8.00
N GLU A 82 19.20 1.81 9.27
CA GLU A 82 20.56 1.66 9.81
C GLU A 82 21.08 0.23 9.61
N SER A 83 20.27 -0.77 9.96
CA SER A 83 20.64 -2.19 9.82
C SER A 83 20.90 -2.60 8.38
N TRP A 84 20.21 -2.02 7.41
CA TRP A 84 20.44 -2.28 5.99
C TRP A 84 21.80 -1.74 5.54
N ILE A 85 22.14 -0.52 5.96
CA ILE A 85 23.41 0.12 5.61
C ILE A 85 24.59 -0.61 6.26
N GLU A 86 24.42 -1.09 7.49
CA GLU A 86 25.44 -1.88 8.19
C GLU A 86 25.62 -3.28 7.57
N ARG A 87 24.52 -3.96 7.24
CA ARG A 87 24.54 -5.32 6.68
C ARG A 87 25.04 -5.35 5.24
N TRP A 88 24.74 -4.32 4.45
CA TRP A 88 25.16 -4.19 3.06
C TRP A 88 25.91 -2.86 2.85
N PRO A 89 27.19 -2.79 3.26
CA PRO A 89 27.99 -1.58 3.16
C PRO A 89 28.27 -1.20 1.69
N ILE A 90 28.41 0.11 1.43
CA ILE A 90 28.55 0.73 0.09
C ILE A 90 29.88 0.35 -0.63
N ASP A 91 30.71 -0.49 -0.04
CA ASP A 91 32.01 -0.90 -0.61
C ASP A 91 31.89 -1.91 -1.78
N ASN A 92 30.68 -2.32 -2.12
CA ASN A 92 30.38 -3.26 -3.19
C ASN A 92 29.07 -2.93 -3.92
N GLU A 93 28.85 -3.57 -5.08
CA GLU A 93 27.69 -3.30 -5.95
C GLU A 93 26.34 -3.53 -5.26
N ILE A 94 26.22 -4.54 -4.39
CA ILE A 94 24.96 -4.80 -3.69
C ILE A 94 24.67 -3.73 -2.64
N GLY A 95 25.70 -3.28 -1.92
CA GLY A 95 25.56 -2.20 -0.93
C GLY A 95 25.21 -0.85 -1.54
N GLU A 96 25.78 -0.48 -2.69
CA GLU A 96 25.37 0.72 -3.44
C GLU A 96 23.88 0.70 -3.80
N LYS A 97 23.40 -0.46 -4.27
CA LYS A 97 21.98 -0.67 -4.62
C LYS A 97 21.07 -0.61 -3.40
N VAL A 98 21.46 -1.27 -2.31
CA VAL A 98 20.69 -1.26 -1.05
C VAL A 98 20.66 0.14 -0.45
N SER A 99 21.77 0.87 -0.45
CA SER A 99 21.82 2.27 0.00
C SER A 99 20.94 3.20 -0.85
N SER A 100 20.96 3.01 -2.17
CA SER A 100 20.05 3.72 -3.09
C SER A 100 18.58 3.40 -2.80
N PHE A 101 18.27 2.14 -2.50
CA PHE A 101 16.93 1.73 -2.10
C PHE A 101 16.52 2.31 -0.73
N ALA A 102 17.41 2.27 0.27
CA ALA A 102 17.17 2.81 1.61
C ALA A 102 16.85 4.31 1.54
N THR A 103 17.61 5.07 0.76
CA THR A 103 17.36 6.49 0.50
C THR A 103 15.99 6.71 -0.16
N TYR A 104 15.64 5.90 -1.16
CA TYR A 104 14.31 5.94 -1.76
C TYR A 104 13.20 5.62 -0.74
N PHE A 105 13.41 4.60 0.08
CA PHE A 105 12.41 4.11 1.04
C PHE A 105 12.15 5.16 2.13
N LEU A 106 13.20 5.74 2.69
CA LEU A 106 13.13 6.86 3.63
C LEU A 106 12.30 8.00 3.05
N ASN A 107 12.73 8.54 1.90
CA ASN A 107 12.12 9.74 1.31
C ASN A 107 10.67 9.52 0.84
N THR A 108 10.31 8.30 0.46
CA THR A 108 9.00 8.01 -0.12
C THR A 108 8.01 7.47 0.91
N TRP A 109 8.45 6.59 1.80
CA TRP A 109 7.57 5.77 2.63
C TRP A 109 7.69 6.05 4.13
N VAL A 110 8.68 6.82 4.56
CA VAL A 110 8.89 7.17 5.99
C VAL A 110 8.73 8.67 6.19
N ASP A 111 9.46 9.49 5.43
CA ASP A 111 9.53 10.96 5.52
C ASP A 111 8.68 11.65 4.46
N SER A 112 7.50 11.11 4.20
CA SER A 112 6.57 11.69 3.24
C SER A 112 5.11 11.64 3.72
N PRO A 113 4.21 12.40 3.07
CA PRO A 113 2.77 12.27 3.28
C PRO A 113 2.19 10.87 2.96
N LEU A 114 2.96 9.96 2.34
CA LEU A 114 2.57 8.59 2.02
C LEU A 114 2.88 7.59 3.14
N LYS A 115 3.49 8.00 4.25
CA LYS A 115 3.94 7.12 5.33
C LYS A 115 2.84 6.35 6.08
N TYR A 116 1.57 6.70 5.88
CA TYR A 116 0.44 6.12 6.59
C TYR A 116 -0.03 4.77 6.01
N TRP A 117 0.90 3.82 5.85
CA TRP A 117 0.66 2.46 5.34
C TRP A 117 0.76 1.35 6.40
N PHE A 118 1.18 1.68 7.62
CA PHE A 118 1.27 0.77 8.77
C PHE A 118 -0.06 0.68 9.54
N GLU A 119 -0.25 -0.34 10.37
CA GLU A 119 -1.51 -0.61 11.09
C GLU A 119 -1.87 0.50 12.08
N GLY A 120 -0.91 0.95 12.87
CA GLY A 120 -1.07 2.05 13.83
C GLY A 120 -1.34 3.43 13.21
N ALA A 121 -1.40 3.57 11.88
CA ALA A 121 -1.75 4.82 11.22
C ALA A 121 -3.23 5.19 11.38
N SER A 122 -4.06 4.21 11.74
CA SER A 122 -5.51 4.31 11.85
C SER A 122 -6.05 3.29 12.87
N PRO A 123 -7.10 3.62 13.64
CA PRO A 123 -7.77 2.66 14.52
C PRO A 123 -8.59 1.61 13.74
N VAL A 124 -8.79 1.82 12.43
CA VAL A 124 -9.45 0.88 11.51
C VAL A 124 -8.45 0.28 10.54
N ILE A 125 -8.74 -0.94 10.07
CA ILE A 125 -7.88 -1.76 9.19
C ILE A 125 -7.25 -0.89 8.09
N SER A 126 -5.91 -0.81 8.09
CA SER A 126 -5.14 -0.07 7.09
C SER A 126 -4.72 -0.91 5.87
N ASN A 127 -5.05 -2.22 5.88
CA ASN A 127 -4.89 -3.09 4.74
C ASN A 127 -6.17 -3.12 3.89
N ASN A 128 -6.05 -2.94 2.58
CA ASN A 128 -7.18 -3.01 1.65
C ASN A 128 -7.21 -4.35 0.89
N SER A 129 -6.56 -5.39 1.41
CA SER A 129 -6.37 -6.67 0.71
C SER A 129 -7.69 -7.27 0.21
N GLY A 130 -8.77 -7.12 0.99
CA GLY A 130 -10.12 -7.50 0.57
C GLY A 130 -10.65 -6.69 -0.62
N LEU A 131 -10.44 -5.37 -0.63
CA LEU A 131 -10.82 -4.48 -1.73
C LEU A 131 -9.98 -4.76 -2.99
N GLU A 132 -8.68 -5.06 -2.84
CA GLU A 132 -7.81 -5.45 -3.95
C GLU A 132 -8.22 -6.78 -4.57
N SER A 133 -8.58 -7.76 -3.72
CA SER A 133 -9.13 -9.05 -4.17
C SER A 133 -10.48 -8.86 -4.88
N ALA A 134 -11.35 -8.01 -4.35
CA ALA A 134 -12.62 -7.66 -4.98
C ALA A 134 -12.40 -6.95 -6.33
N ASN A 135 -11.49 -5.98 -6.39
CA ASN A 135 -11.10 -5.27 -7.63
C ASN A 135 -10.50 -6.23 -8.67
N LYS A 136 -9.68 -7.19 -8.23
CA LYS A 136 -9.12 -8.23 -9.09
C LYS A 136 -10.24 -9.12 -9.64
N ASN A 137 -11.11 -9.64 -8.76
CA ASN A 137 -12.26 -10.44 -9.18
C ASN A 137 -13.17 -9.66 -10.14
N LEU A 138 -13.39 -8.37 -9.91
CA LEU A 138 -14.13 -7.51 -10.82
C LEU A 138 -13.45 -7.41 -12.19
N LYS A 139 -12.14 -7.14 -12.21
CA LYS A 139 -11.37 -7.06 -13.46
C LYS A 139 -11.36 -8.39 -14.21
N ASP A 140 -11.28 -9.50 -13.49
CA ASP A 140 -11.21 -10.85 -14.06
C ASP A 140 -12.59 -11.34 -14.53
N ARG A 141 -13.68 -10.99 -13.84
CA ARG A 141 -15.04 -11.51 -14.09
C ARG A 141 -15.94 -10.54 -14.86
N HIS A 142 -15.74 -9.24 -14.72
CA HIS A 142 -16.70 -8.20 -15.13
C HIS A 142 -16.12 -7.13 -16.06
N VAL A 143 -14.81 -7.15 -16.34
CA VAL A 143 -14.18 -6.24 -17.31
C VAL A 143 -13.85 -7.01 -18.58
N PHE A 144 -14.77 -6.98 -19.55
CA PHE A 144 -14.38 -7.17 -20.95
C PHE A 144 -13.30 -6.12 -21.27
N ARG A 145 -12.20 -6.49 -21.93
CA ARG A 145 -11.14 -5.56 -22.39
C ARG A 145 -11.63 -4.58 -23.49
N ARG A 146 -12.85 -4.07 -23.39
CA ARG A 146 -13.52 -3.13 -24.29
C ARG A 146 -14.21 -2.06 -23.45
N GLN A 147 -14.28 -0.84 -23.96
CA GLN A 147 -15.09 0.20 -23.32
C GLN A 147 -16.55 -0.23 -23.32
N THR A 148 -17.11 -0.40 -22.13
CA THR A 148 -18.52 -0.76 -21.92
C THR A 148 -19.35 0.53 -21.87
N PRO A 149 -20.48 0.62 -22.58
CA PRO A 149 -21.42 1.73 -22.41
C PRO A 149 -21.81 1.92 -20.95
N PHE A 150 -21.94 3.18 -20.50
CA PHE A 150 -22.17 3.50 -19.09
C PHE A 150 -23.38 2.77 -18.48
N THR A 151 -24.46 2.59 -19.24
CA THR A 151 -25.65 1.85 -18.81
C THR A 151 -25.35 0.39 -18.46
N GLN A 152 -24.60 -0.31 -19.31
CA GLN A 152 -24.18 -1.69 -19.07
C GLN A 152 -23.19 -1.79 -17.89
N PHE A 153 -22.37 -0.77 -17.67
CA PHE A 153 -21.52 -0.69 -16.49
C PHE A 153 -22.35 -0.58 -15.20
N VAL A 154 -23.39 0.26 -15.17
CA VAL A 154 -24.27 0.40 -14.00
C VAL A 154 -25.01 -0.91 -13.72
N GLU A 155 -25.57 -1.56 -14.73
CA GLU A 155 -26.26 -2.86 -14.58
C GLU A 155 -25.33 -3.97 -14.06
N ALA A 156 -24.06 -3.98 -14.49
CA ALA A 156 -23.06 -4.90 -13.96
C ALA A 156 -22.69 -4.52 -12.52
N ALA A 157 -22.55 -3.23 -12.23
CA ALA A 157 -22.18 -2.73 -10.92
C ALA A 157 -23.23 -3.05 -9.84
N GLU A 158 -24.52 -3.01 -10.19
CA GLU A 158 -25.63 -3.36 -9.31
C GLU A 158 -25.65 -4.86 -8.92
N LYS A 159 -25.05 -5.73 -9.74
CA LYS A 159 -24.97 -7.17 -9.46
C LYS A 159 -23.86 -7.53 -8.48
N ILE A 160 -22.82 -6.71 -8.37
CA ILE A 160 -21.66 -6.98 -7.51
C ILE A 160 -22.05 -7.10 -6.03
N PRO A 161 -22.85 -6.18 -5.43
CA PRO A 161 -23.27 -6.32 -4.04
C PRO A 161 -24.10 -7.59 -3.78
N ALA A 162 -24.92 -8.01 -4.75
CA ALA A 162 -25.72 -9.23 -4.66
C ALA A 162 -24.84 -10.50 -4.71
N GLU A 163 -23.75 -10.48 -5.47
CA GLU A 163 -22.75 -11.55 -5.47
C GLU A 163 -21.97 -11.61 -4.15
N TRP A 164 -21.72 -10.47 -3.51
CA TRP A 164 -21.00 -10.40 -2.23
C TRP A 164 -21.87 -10.84 -1.04
N SER A 165 -23.19 -10.61 -1.11
CA SER A 165 -24.12 -11.07 -0.07
C SER A 165 -24.46 -12.57 -0.17
N SER A 166 -24.13 -13.22 -1.28
CA SER A 166 -24.46 -14.63 -1.55
C SER A 166 -23.28 -15.59 -1.43
N GLN A 167 -22.08 -15.10 -1.10
CA GLN A 167 -20.94 -15.97 -0.78
C GLN A 167 -21.06 -16.47 0.67
N PRO A 168 -21.09 -17.79 0.92
CA PRO A 168 -21.00 -18.31 2.28
C PRO A 168 -19.67 -17.87 2.89
N GLU A 169 -19.72 -17.42 4.15
CA GLU A 169 -18.52 -17.13 4.94
C GLU A 169 -17.52 -18.28 4.79
N LEU A 170 -16.31 -17.96 4.33
CA LEU A 170 -15.18 -18.88 4.37
C LEU A 170 -15.06 -19.38 5.81
N GLN A 171 -15.48 -20.63 6.06
CA GLN A 171 -15.19 -21.32 7.31
C GLN A 171 -13.66 -21.44 7.40
N VAL A 172 -13.08 -20.65 8.30
CA VAL A 172 -11.67 -20.74 8.65
C VAL A 172 -11.51 -22.02 9.46
N SER A 173 -10.90 -23.04 8.85
CA SER A 173 -10.41 -24.25 9.50
C SER A 173 -8.96 -24.08 9.93
#